data_AF-A0A357PU35-F1
#
_entry.id   AF-A0A357PU35-F1
#
_cell.length_a   1.000
_cell.length_b   1.000
_cell.length_c   1.000
_cell.angle_alpha   90.00
_cell.angle_beta   90.00
_cell.angle_gamma   90.00
#
_symmetry.space_group_name_H-M   'P 1'
#
loop_
_entity.id
_entity.type
_entity.pdbx_description
1 polymer ?
#
loop_
_entity_poly.entity_id
_entity_poly.type
_entity_poly.pdbx_seq_one_letter_code
_entity_poly.pdbx_strand_id
1 'polypeptide(L)'
;MKKFALALIAAIMLMGPSHADDTPTVTRVSVFSTSTDWEGLTGLTLHQYTGRFQIDKSLVGRSGLVLYYLDGFPCYGLGYGVRVWLGPNGASDGTLQIACVYPPTEIKFTYRNATRDADQSVSTGMLTCPVTADARELTVDLSRCTRGRDWSEYK
;
A
#
# COMPACT_ATOMS: atom_id res chain seq x y z
N MET A 1 -83.48 43.11 -17.19
CA MET A 1 -82.10 43.20 -17.73
C MET A 1 -81.23 42.33 -16.84
N LYS A 2 -80.92 41.10 -17.27
CA LYS A 2 -79.61 40.69 -17.85
C LYS A 2 -78.44 40.95 -16.87
N LYS A 3 -77.94 39.89 -16.21
CA LYS A 3 -76.57 39.29 -16.35
C LYS A 3 -75.74 39.57 -15.07
N PHE A 4 -75.01 38.70 -14.36
CA PHE A 4 -74.54 37.29 -14.36
C PHE A 4 -74.34 36.92 -12.86
N ALA A 5 -74.69 35.74 -12.29
CA ALA A 5 -73.95 34.46 -12.30
C ALA A 5 -72.43 34.65 -11.98
N LEU A 6 -71.74 33.89 -11.12
CA LEU A 6 -71.91 32.53 -10.62
C LEU A 6 -70.87 32.26 -9.48
N ALA A 7 -71.25 31.40 -8.53
CA ALA A 7 -70.48 30.35 -7.81
C ALA A 7 -68.99 30.56 -7.46
N LEU A 8 -68.57 30.45 -6.19
CA LEU A 8 -68.30 29.21 -5.43
C LEU A 8 -67.23 28.32 -6.12
N ILE A 9 -66.09 28.07 -5.46
CA ILE A 9 -65.43 26.76 -5.30
C ILE A 9 -64.10 26.93 -4.54
N ALA A 10 -63.93 26.07 -3.54
CA ALA A 10 -62.74 25.89 -2.74
C ALA A 10 -61.53 25.42 -3.57
N ALA A 11 -60.34 25.85 -3.17
CA ALA A 11 -59.11 25.14 -3.48
C ALA A 11 -58.21 25.16 -2.25
N ILE A 12 -58.46 24.20 -1.37
CA ILE A 12 -57.44 23.62 -0.50
C ILE A 12 -56.37 23.07 -1.44
N MET A 13 -55.28 23.82 -1.64
CA MET A 13 -54.02 23.24 -2.10
C MET A 13 -53.23 22.95 -0.82
N LEU A 14 -53.27 21.73 -0.28
CA LEU A 14 -52.39 20.64 -0.70
C LEU A 14 -50.98 21.15 -1.03
N MET A 15 -50.31 21.73 -0.03
CA MET A 15 -48.86 21.62 0.02
C MET A 15 -48.56 20.15 0.31
N GLY A 16 -48.38 19.39 -0.78
CA GLY A 16 -47.89 18.02 -0.71
C GLY A 16 -46.55 17.96 0.01
N PRO A 17 -46.16 16.79 0.54
CA PRO A 17 -44.81 16.60 1.03
C PRO A 17 -43.85 16.93 -0.12
N SER A 18 -43.00 17.93 0.09
CA SER A 18 -41.78 18.05 -0.69
C SER A 18 -40.99 16.78 -0.42
N HIS A 19 -41.12 15.80 -1.32
CA HIS A 19 -40.06 14.83 -1.55
C HIS A 19 -38.84 15.66 -1.90
N ALA A 20 -38.05 15.98 -0.88
CA ALA A 20 -36.62 16.11 -1.09
C ALA A 20 -36.24 14.76 -1.68
N ASP A 21 -36.01 14.74 -2.98
CA ASP A 21 -35.26 13.68 -3.61
C ASP A 21 -33.98 13.57 -2.77
N ASP A 22 -33.93 12.55 -1.91
CA ASP A 22 -32.70 12.00 -1.36
C ASP A 22 -31.93 11.47 -2.57
N THR A 23 -31.42 12.39 -3.38
CA THR A 23 -30.42 12.10 -4.38
C THR A 23 -29.31 11.47 -3.58
N PRO A 24 -29.02 10.18 -3.76
CA PRO A 24 -27.96 9.55 -3.01
C PRO A 24 -26.74 10.41 -3.27
N THR A 25 -26.17 10.95 -2.20
CA THR A 25 -24.94 11.73 -2.32
C THR A 25 -23.92 10.73 -2.81
N VAL A 26 -23.70 10.68 -4.12
CA VAL A 26 -22.67 9.83 -4.72
C VAL A 26 -21.37 10.50 -4.32
N THR A 27 -20.84 10.08 -3.18
CA THR A 27 -19.47 10.36 -2.78
C THR A 27 -18.61 9.77 -3.90
N ARG A 28 -18.20 10.61 -4.85
CA ARG A 28 -17.18 10.24 -5.80
C ARG A 28 -15.91 10.07 -4.98
N VAL A 29 -15.66 8.84 -4.57
CA VAL A 29 -14.39 8.42 -4.00
C VAL A 29 -13.37 8.74 -5.07
N SER A 30 -12.64 9.84 -4.88
CA SER A 30 -11.53 10.17 -5.74
C SER A 30 -10.43 9.21 -5.35
N VAL A 31 -10.35 8.07 -6.04
CA VAL A 31 -9.35 7.03 -5.79
C VAL A 31 -7.96 7.60 -6.13
N PHE A 32 -7.38 8.33 -5.19
CA PHE A 32 -6.00 8.81 -5.22
C PHE A 32 -5.12 7.75 -4.58
N SER A 33 -4.53 6.90 -5.42
CA SER A 33 -3.78 5.69 -5.03
C SER A 33 -4.65 4.72 -4.22
N THR A 34 -4.78 3.48 -4.71
CA THR A 34 -5.63 2.42 -4.13
C THR A 34 -5.34 2.07 -2.66
N SER A 35 -4.32 2.67 -2.04
CA SER A 35 -3.95 2.48 -0.63
C SER A 35 -4.64 3.44 0.36
N THR A 36 -5.02 4.66 -0.03
CA THR A 36 -5.54 5.65 0.94
C THR A 36 -7.02 5.44 1.30
N ASP A 37 -7.80 4.91 0.37
CA ASP A 37 -9.23 4.59 0.58
C ASP A 37 -9.47 3.12 0.97
N TRP A 38 -8.40 2.34 1.16
CA TRP A 38 -8.48 0.89 1.36
C TRP A 38 -9.30 0.52 2.61
N GLU A 39 -9.01 1.16 3.75
CA GLU A 39 -9.74 0.89 4.99
C GLU A 39 -11.21 1.28 4.87
N GLY A 40 -11.52 2.36 4.15
CA GLY A 40 -12.89 2.82 3.90
C GLY A 40 -13.68 1.88 2.97
N LEU A 41 -13.03 1.27 1.99
CA LEU A 41 -13.65 0.33 1.05
C LEU A 41 -13.82 -1.09 1.62
N THR A 42 -12.91 -1.51 2.50
CA THR A 42 -12.84 -2.91 2.95
C THR A 42 -13.18 -3.11 4.43
N GLY A 43 -13.14 -2.05 5.23
CA GLY A 43 -13.22 -2.13 6.69
C GLY A 43 -11.99 -2.77 7.35
N LEU A 44 -10.95 -3.11 6.58
CA LEU A 44 -9.73 -3.73 7.08
C LEU A 44 -8.70 -2.67 7.46
N THR A 45 -8.37 -2.59 8.74
CA THR A 45 -7.35 -1.67 9.26
C THR A 45 -5.96 -2.11 8.82
N LEU A 46 -5.18 -1.14 8.34
CA LEU A 46 -3.78 -1.26 8.02
C LEU A 46 -2.93 -0.96 9.23
N HIS A 47 -1.80 -1.62 9.28
CA HIS A 47 -0.87 -1.52 10.36
C HIS A 47 0.53 -1.28 9.82
N GLN A 48 1.19 -0.25 10.35
CA GLN A 48 2.57 0.03 10.00
C GLN A 48 3.51 -0.96 10.68
N TYR A 49 4.42 -1.49 9.89
CA TYR A 49 5.50 -2.36 10.35
C TYR A 49 6.86 -1.78 9.93
N THR A 50 7.84 -1.91 10.81
CA THR A 50 9.23 -1.51 10.57
C THR A 50 10.11 -2.75 10.47
N GLY A 51 10.90 -2.87 9.42
CA GLY A 51 11.79 -4.01 9.19
C GLY A 51 13.16 -3.86 9.83
N ARG A 52 13.64 -4.97 10.40
CA ARG A 52 15.04 -5.20 10.80
C ARG A 52 15.61 -6.36 10.02
N PHE A 53 16.91 -6.35 9.80
CA PHE A 53 17.59 -7.36 8.98
C PHE A 53 18.60 -8.14 9.82
N GLN A 54 18.52 -9.47 9.76
CA GLN A 54 19.62 -10.34 10.14
C GLN A 54 20.49 -10.57 8.91
N ILE A 55 21.75 -10.13 9.00
CA ILE A 55 22.62 -10.01 7.83
C ILE A 55 23.24 -11.36 7.44
N ASP A 56 23.09 -11.73 6.17
CA ASP A 56 23.92 -12.74 5.52
C ASP A 56 25.04 -12.07 4.71
N LYS A 57 26.28 -12.23 5.19
CA LYS A 57 27.47 -11.65 4.54
C LYS A 57 27.69 -12.17 3.12
N SER A 58 27.26 -13.40 2.83
CA SER A 58 27.42 -14.00 1.51
C SER A 58 26.53 -13.31 0.47
N LEU A 59 25.31 -12.94 0.86
CA LEU A 59 24.38 -12.19 0.03
C LEU A 59 24.74 -10.70 -0.05
N VAL A 60 25.21 -10.11 1.05
CA VAL A 60 25.59 -8.69 1.10
C VAL A 60 26.80 -8.39 0.23
N GLY A 61 27.80 -9.28 0.22
CA GLY A 61 29.01 -9.11 -0.55
C GLY A 61 29.84 -7.89 -0.11
N ARG A 62 30.87 -7.54 -0.89
CA ARG A 62 31.83 -6.47 -0.52
C ARG A 62 31.30 -5.06 -0.75
N SER A 63 30.45 -4.87 -1.76
CA SER A 63 29.90 -3.56 -2.11
C SER A 63 28.68 -3.19 -1.26
N GLY A 64 28.06 -4.17 -0.60
CA GLY A 64 26.74 -4.05 0.01
C GLY A 64 25.62 -4.57 -0.89
N LEU A 65 24.40 -4.54 -0.35
CA LEU A 65 23.19 -5.05 -0.97
C LEU A 65 22.12 -3.98 -0.91
N VAL A 66 21.61 -3.59 -2.08
CA VAL A 66 20.43 -2.73 -2.20
C VAL A 66 19.21 -3.63 -2.36
N LEU A 67 18.22 -3.43 -1.51
CA LEU A 67 16.93 -4.09 -1.50
C LEU A 67 15.84 -3.06 -1.81
N TYR A 68 14.95 -3.40 -2.72
CA TYR A 68 13.73 -2.66 -2.99
C TYR A 68 12.54 -3.57 -2.71
N TYR A 69 11.70 -3.17 -1.77
CA TYR A 69 10.47 -3.89 -1.45
C TYR A 69 9.57 -3.98 -2.68
N LEU A 70 9.03 -5.17 -2.94
CA LEU A 70 8.02 -5.39 -3.96
C LEU A 70 6.66 -5.45 -3.27
N ASP A 71 5.83 -4.44 -3.54
CA ASP A 71 4.46 -4.37 -3.05
C ASP A 71 3.67 -5.63 -3.42
N GLY A 72 2.79 -6.06 -2.52
CA GLY A 72 1.99 -7.25 -2.74
C GLY A 72 0.89 -7.33 -1.71
N PHE A 73 -0.35 -7.51 -2.18
CA PHE A 73 -1.50 -7.61 -1.30
C PHE A 73 -1.31 -8.71 -0.23
N PRO A 74 -1.53 -8.41 1.07
CA PRO A 74 -2.21 -7.25 1.65
C PRO A 74 -1.28 -6.16 2.22
N CYS A 75 -0.10 -6.00 1.64
CA CYS A 75 0.93 -5.08 2.08
C CYS A 75 1.36 -4.10 0.97
N TYR A 76 1.74 -2.89 1.36
CA TYR A 76 2.37 -1.92 0.47
C TYR A 76 3.44 -1.10 1.20
N GLY A 77 4.40 -0.60 0.43
CA GLY A 77 5.50 0.19 0.92
C GLY A 77 5.13 1.62 1.30
N LEU A 78 5.75 2.14 2.36
CA LEU A 78 5.52 3.52 2.82
C LEU A 78 6.64 4.44 2.33
N GLY A 79 6.33 5.32 1.38
CA GLY A 79 7.20 6.41 0.93
C GLY A 79 8.64 5.98 0.63
N TYR A 80 9.62 6.61 1.28
CA TYR A 80 11.05 6.30 1.13
C TYR A 80 11.47 5.00 1.85
N GLY A 81 10.59 4.40 2.66
CA GLY A 81 10.87 3.19 3.43
C GLY A 81 10.89 1.89 2.62
N VAL A 82 10.91 1.98 1.29
CA VAL A 82 10.89 0.80 0.40
C VAL A 82 12.28 0.44 -0.15
N ARG A 83 13.26 1.33 -0.01
CA ARG A 83 14.65 1.10 -0.38
C ARG A 83 15.51 0.98 0.87
N VAL A 84 16.26 -0.12 0.97
CA VAL A 84 17.23 -0.33 2.04
C VAL A 84 18.57 -0.71 1.42
N TRP A 85 19.65 -0.12 1.90
CA TRP A 85 21.00 -0.59 1.62
C TRP A 85 21.60 -1.22 2.88
N LEU A 86 22.24 -2.38 2.72
CA LEU A 86 22.91 -3.13 3.76
C LEU A 86 24.38 -3.26 3.41
N GLY A 87 25.25 -2.84 4.31
CA GLY A 87 26.70 -2.80 4.12
C GLY A 87 27.42 -4.02 4.69
N PRO A 88 28.64 -4.32 4.21
CA PRO A 88 29.44 -5.48 4.63
C PRO A 88 29.82 -5.47 6.12
N ASN A 89 29.86 -4.30 6.75
CA ASN A 89 30.27 -4.12 8.15
C ASN A 89 29.06 -3.96 9.10
N GLY A 90 27.86 -4.35 8.66
CA GLY A 90 26.63 -4.16 9.44
C GLY A 90 26.06 -2.74 9.41
N ALA A 91 26.67 -1.83 8.64
CA ALA A 91 26.08 -0.52 8.35
C ALA A 91 24.81 -0.68 7.51
N SER A 92 23.85 0.24 7.66
CA SER A 92 22.65 0.28 6.83
C SER A 92 22.28 1.71 6.47
N ASP A 93 21.55 1.86 5.38
CA ASP A 93 20.92 3.12 4.94
C ASP A 93 19.48 2.85 4.52
N GLY A 94 18.58 3.77 4.87
CA GLY A 94 17.14 3.54 4.80
C GLY A 94 16.61 2.59 5.88
N THR A 95 15.30 2.44 5.92
CA THR A 95 14.60 1.57 6.87
C THR A 95 13.36 1.02 6.18
N LEU A 96 13.16 -0.30 6.23
CA LEU A 96 11.97 -0.90 5.64
C LEU A 96 10.73 -0.44 6.42
N GLN A 97 9.79 0.22 5.76
CA GLN A 97 8.52 0.61 6.33
C GLN A 97 7.40 0.21 5.37
N ILE A 98 6.49 -0.63 5.88
CA ILE A 98 5.36 -1.13 5.11
C ILE A 98 4.08 -0.98 5.92
N ALA A 99 2.95 -0.88 5.24
CA ALA A 99 1.63 -1.01 5.84
C ALA A 99 0.99 -2.32 5.36
N CYS A 100 0.47 -3.10 6.30
CA CYS A 100 -0.19 -4.37 6.01
C CYS A 100 -1.46 -4.55 6.85
N VAL A 101 -2.45 -5.29 6.34
CA VAL A 101 -3.63 -5.68 7.13
C VAL A 101 -3.24 -6.59 8.30
N TYR A 102 -2.36 -7.56 8.04
CA TYR A 102 -1.80 -8.48 9.04
C TYR A 102 -0.29 -8.61 8.82
N PRO A 103 0.49 -9.02 9.84
CA PRO A 103 1.93 -9.15 9.67
C PRO A 103 2.25 -10.20 8.59
N PRO A 104 3.10 -9.86 7.60
CA PRO A 104 3.46 -10.81 6.57
C PRO A 104 4.38 -11.90 7.13
N THR A 105 4.23 -13.12 6.63
CA THR A 105 5.16 -14.24 6.90
C THR A 105 6.34 -14.25 5.94
N GLU A 106 6.21 -13.56 4.80
CA GLU A 106 7.23 -13.44 3.77
C GLU A 106 7.20 -12.05 3.13
N ILE A 107 8.38 -11.55 2.75
CA ILE A 107 8.53 -10.32 1.99
C ILE A 107 9.35 -10.60 0.74
N LYS A 108 8.98 -9.96 -0.36
CA LYS A 108 9.70 -10.02 -1.62
C LYS A 108 10.48 -8.72 -1.85
N PHE A 109 11.72 -8.87 -2.30
CA PHE A 109 12.56 -7.75 -2.72
C PHE A 109 13.02 -7.97 -4.15
N THR A 110 13.18 -6.90 -4.91
CA THR A 110 14.17 -6.89 -5.98
C THR A 110 15.49 -6.38 -5.42
N TYR A 111 16.61 -6.93 -5.88
CA TYR A 111 17.91 -6.68 -5.26
C TYR A 111 19.02 -6.46 -6.28
N ARG A 112 20.11 -5.83 -5.82
CA ARG A 112 21.40 -5.80 -6.51
C ARG A 112 22.53 -5.57 -5.52
N ASN A 113 23.72 -6.08 -5.81
CA ASN A 113 24.91 -5.72 -5.05
C ASN A 113 25.49 -4.42 -5.57
N ALA A 114 25.53 -3.39 -4.72
CA ALA A 114 26.02 -2.05 -5.07
C ALA A 114 26.39 -1.27 -3.80
N THR A 115 27.23 -0.24 -3.96
CA THR A 115 27.52 0.71 -2.89
C THR A 115 26.27 1.54 -2.55
N ARG A 116 26.25 2.14 -1.34
CA ARG A 116 25.13 2.95 -0.83
C ARG A 116 24.68 4.03 -1.81
N ASP A 117 25.65 4.70 -2.40
CA ASP A 117 25.46 5.90 -3.23
C ASP A 117 25.48 5.59 -4.74
N ALA A 118 25.38 4.31 -5.13
CA ALA A 118 25.37 3.92 -6.53
C ALA A 118 24.09 4.38 -7.25
N ASP A 119 24.25 4.91 -8.46
CA ASP A 119 23.15 5.31 -9.36
C ASP A 119 22.12 4.20 -9.53
N GLN A 120 20.86 4.57 -9.75
CA GLN A 120 19.79 3.61 -10.01
C GLN A 120 20.05 2.84 -11.31
N SER A 121 19.95 1.52 -11.26
CA SER A 121 20.19 0.62 -12.40
C SER A 121 19.38 -0.65 -12.24
N VAL A 122 19.44 -1.50 -13.26
CA VAL A 122 18.76 -2.79 -13.32
C VAL A 122 19.12 -3.66 -12.10
N SER A 123 18.10 -4.25 -11.48
CA SER A 123 18.25 -5.22 -10.40
C SER A 123 18.75 -6.57 -10.91
N THR A 124 19.45 -7.31 -10.05
CA THR A 124 19.91 -8.67 -10.30
C THR A 124 18.74 -9.65 -10.43
N GLY A 125 17.84 -9.67 -9.44
CA GLY A 125 16.79 -10.69 -9.37
C GLY A 125 15.77 -10.39 -8.28
N MET A 126 15.00 -11.40 -7.91
CA MET A 126 14.05 -11.36 -6.79
C MET A 126 14.57 -12.19 -5.60
N LEU A 127 14.36 -11.69 -4.39
CA LEU A 127 14.52 -12.44 -3.14
C LEU A 127 13.14 -12.60 -2.51
N THR A 128 12.81 -13.82 -2.08
CA THR A 128 11.68 -14.08 -1.18
C THR A 128 12.24 -14.45 0.18
N CYS A 129 11.99 -13.62 1.17
CA CYS A 129 12.57 -13.72 2.50
C CYS A 129 11.49 -14.04 3.52
N PRO A 130 11.68 -15.06 4.37
CA PRO A 130 10.78 -15.29 5.50
C PRO A 130 10.91 -14.15 6.50
N VAL A 131 9.81 -13.85 7.17
CA VAL A 131 9.69 -12.77 8.14
C VAL A 131 9.03 -13.28 9.40
N THR A 132 9.59 -12.92 10.54
CA THR A 132 8.92 -13.04 11.84
C THR A 132 8.47 -11.67 12.30
N ALA A 133 7.26 -11.59 12.86
CA ALA A 133 6.72 -10.36 13.38
C ALA A 133 6.69 -10.39 14.91
N ASP A 134 7.19 -9.33 15.53
CA ASP A 134 6.98 -9.03 16.95
C ASP A 134 6.34 -7.65 17.06
N ALA A 135 5.07 -7.62 17.46
CA ALA A 135 4.22 -6.43 17.47
C ALA A 135 4.23 -5.66 16.12
N ARG A 136 4.99 -4.55 16.03
CA ARG A 136 5.12 -3.70 14.83
C ARG A 136 6.51 -3.78 14.19
N GLU A 137 7.32 -4.75 14.59
CA GLU A 137 8.65 -4.99 14.06
C GLU A 137 8.68 -6.29 13.26
N LEU A 138 9.31 -6.25 12.08
CA LEU A 138 9.48 -7.38 11.18
C LEU A 138 10.95 -7.74 11.11
N THR A 139 11.31 -8.95 11.54
CA THR A 139 12.67 -9.46 11.37
C THR A 139 12.77 -10.24 10.06
N VAL A 140 13.58 -9.73 9.15
CA VAL A 140 13.91 -10.35 7.86
C VAL A 140 15.26 -11.08 8.01
N ASP A 141 15.24 -12.40 7.91
CA ASP A 141 16.45 -13.22 7.96
C ASP A 141 17.00 -13.46 6.54
N LEU A 142 18.09 -12.76 6.21
CA LEU A 142 18.68 -12.84 4.87
C LEU A 142 19.27 -14.20 4.55
N SER A 143 19.72 -14.95 5.56
CA SER A 143 20.30 -16.28 5.36
C SER A 143 19.28 -17.32 4.91
N ARG A 144 17.99 -17.02 5.12
CA ARG A 144 16.85 -17.86 4.77
C ARG A 144 16.10 -17.36 3.53
N CYS A 145 16.56 -16.28 2.91
CA CYS A 145 15.97 -15.81 1.66
C CYS A 145 16.23 -16.81 0.53
N THR A 146 15.21 -17.04 -0.29
CA THR A 146 15.31 -17.79 -1.52
C THR A 146 15.48 -16.83 -2.69
N ARG A 147 16.44 -17.12 -3.58
CA ARG A 147 16.57 -16.39 -4.84
C ARG A 147 15.51 -16.91 -5.81
N GLY A 148 14.60 -16.03 -6.23
CA GLY A 148 13.62 -16.32 -7.27
C GLY A 148 14.29 -16.47 -8.64
N ARG A 149 13.52 -16.93 -9.63
CA ARG A 149 14.01 -17.02 -11.02
C ARG A 149 14.41 -15.61 -11.49
N ASP A 150 15.53 -15.53 -12.21
CA ASP A 150 16.00 -14.26 -12.77
C ASP A 150 14.91 -13.62 -13.63
N TRP A 151 14.92 -12.29 -13.71
CA TRP A 151 13.99 -11.49 -14.52
C TRP A 151 13.96 -11.87 -16.00
N SER A 152 14.88 -12.73 -16.46
CA SER A 152 14.95 -13.27 -17.82
C SER A 152 13.67 -13.96 -18.27
N GLU A 153 12.85 -14.51 -17.37
CA GLU A 153 11.58 -15.15 -17.74
C GLU A 153 10.46 -14.15 -18.08
N TYR A 154 10.66 -12.86 -17.77
CA TYR A 154 9.69 -11.78 -18.00
C TYR A 154 10.16 -10.77 -19.06
N LYS A 155 11.31 -11.02 -19.71
CA LYS A 155 11.83 -10.26 -20.85
C LYS A 155 11.46 -10.94 -22.15
#